data_AF-A0A833J209-F1
#
_entry.id   AF-A0A833J209-F1
#
_cell.length_a   1.000
_cell.length_b   1.000
_cell.length_c   1.000
_cell.angle_alpha   90.00
_cell.angle_beta   90.00
_cell.angle_gamma   90.00
#
_symmetry.space_group_name_H-M   'P 1'
#
loop_
_entity.id
_entity.type
_entity.pdbx_description
1 polymer ?
#
loop_
_entity_poly.entity_id
_entity_poly.type
_entity_poly.pdbx_seq_one_letter_code
_entity_poly.pdbx_strand_id
1 'polypeptide(L)'
;MDAADRDALIASAGRLGLTPVEWGGLMSYESGLNPGRWGGSGGRHVGLIQFGPSEQKAFGVTGRETFQEQLPKAEAFLLSRGYEPGMGLMQAYSTVNAGSPNRLNASDAKNGGMPGTVAEKVQNQFGPHFRKVSAFLGGDAAMTMPTETATAPAASGRFGFSGIEPSASSAPTMTTPAAEKKDDGLDAASILKMLAGEKGLASLAAPAGGGATAAPAPPPMVPIQRRAAPFDRDAYLALLRR
;
A
#
# COMPACT_ATOMS: atom_id res chain seq x y z
N MET A 1 -13.46 -1.19 -10.33
CA MET A 1 -13.60 0.15 -9.75
C MET A 1 -14.00 1.10 -10.83
N ASP A 2 -14.86 2.05 -10.49
CA ASP A 2 -15.42 3.04 -11.42
C ASP A 2 -15.15 4.48 -10.98
N ALA A 3 -15.75 5.45 -11.67
CA ALA A 3 -15.63 6.86 -11.33
C ALA A 3 -16.21 7.19 -9.93
N ALA A 4 -17.27 6.50 -9.50
CA ALA A 4 -17.85 6.72 -8.19
C ALA A 4 -16.91 6.22 -7.07
N ASP A 5 -16.23 5.10 -7.28
CA ASP A 5 -15.17 4.63 -6.38
C ASP A 5 -14.02 5.64 -6.28
N ARG A 6 -13.62 6.22 -7.41
CA ARG A 6 -12.57 7.24 -7.48
C ARG A 6 -12.95 8.47 -6.65
N ASP A 7 -14.14 9.00 -6.87
CA ASP A 7 -14.59 10.21 -6.17
C ASP A 7 -14.77 9.95 -4.68
N ALA A 8 -15.28 8.76 -4.31
CA ALA A 8 -15.39 8.34 -2.91
C ALA A 8 -14.01 8.23 -2.24
N LEU A 9 -13.01 7.67 -2.94
CA LEU A 9 -11.63 7.60 -2.43
C LEU A 9 -11.05 9.01 -2.22
N ILE A 10 -11.23 9.92 -3.18
CA ILE A 10 -10.76 11.31 -3.08
C ILE A 10 -11.37 11.99 -1.87
N ALA A 11 -12.69 11.88 -1.69
CA ALA A 11 -13.38 12.47 -0.56
C ALA A 11 -12.94 11.86 0.78
N SER A 12 -12.77 10.54 0.84
CA SER A 12 -12.28 9.80 2.01
C SER A 12 -10.87 10.25 2.41
N ALA A 13 -9.95 10.33 1.44
CA ALA A 13 -8.59 10.78 1.67
C ALA A 13 -8.56 12.23 2.20
N GLY A 14 -9.40 13.12 1.64
CA GLY A 14 -9.54 14.49 2.11
C GLY A 14 -9.99 14.59 3.57
N ARG A 15 -10.95 13.75 4.01
CA ARG A 15 -11.39 13.70 5.42
C ARG A 15 -10.28 13.23 6.38
N LEU A 16 -9.38 12.37 5.92
CA LEU A 16 -8.26 11.84 6.69
C LEU A 16 -6.99 12.70 6.61
N GLY A 17 -7.00 13.77 5.81
CA GLY A 17 -5.81 14.58 5.54
C GLY A 17 -4.70 13.79 4.86
N LEU A 18 -5.06 12.85 3.99
CA LEU A 18 -4.13 12.08 3.15
C LEU A 18 -4.33 12.45 1.69
N THR A 19 -3.32 12.24 0.85
CA THR A 19 -3.55 12.27 -0.59
C THR A 19 -4.34 11.04 -1.04
N PRO A 20 -5.14 11.13 -2.12
CA PRO A 20 -5.86 9.96 -2.64
C PRO A 20 -4.93 8.81 -3.05
N VAL A 21 -3.72 9.14 -3.52
CA VAL A 21 -2.68 8.15 -3.87
C VAL A 21 -2.16 7.42 -2.63
N GLU A 22 -1.94 8.11 -1.52
CA GLU A 22 -1.48 7.49 -0.28
C GLU A 22 -2.57 6.58 0.31
N TRP A 23 -3.81 7.08 0.40
CA TRP A 23 -4.90 6.33 1.01
C TRP A 23 -5.28 5.10 0.18
N GLY A 24 -5.44 5.29 -1.13
CA GLY A 24 -5.66 4.17 -2.05
C GLY A 24 -4.44 3.26 -2.13
N GLY A 25 -3.23 3.79 -2.00
CA GLY A 25 -1.97 3.03 -2.01
C GLY A 25 -1.91 2.05 -0.86
N LEU A 26 -2.23 2.52 0.35
CA LEU A 26 -2.38 1.68 1.53
C LEU A 26 -3.41 0.56 1.30
N MET A 27 -4.61 0.89 0.83
CA MET A 27 -5.64 -0.11 0.55
C MET A 27 -5.22 -1.09 -0.55
N SER A 28 -4.46 -0.62 -1.54
CA SER A 28 -3.93 -1.49 -2.58
C SER A 28 -2.85 -2.42 -2.03
N TYR A 29 -2.07 -2.00 -1.05
CA TYR A 29 -1.09 -2.85 -0.37
C TYR A 29 -1.80 -3.93 0.44
N GLU A 30 -2.79 -3.54 1.25
CA GLU A 30 -3.53 -4.45 2.12
C GLU A 30 -4.39 -5.46 1.37
N SER A 31 -5.10 -5.02 0.33
CA SER A 31 -6.11 -5.86 -0.32
C SER A 31 -6.14 -5.79 -1.84
N GLY A 32 -5.23 -5.03 -2.45
CA GLY A 32 -5.28 -4.78 -3.89
C GLY A 32 -6.48 -3.95 -4.33
N LEU A 33 -7.06 -3.15 -3.42
CA LEU A 33 -8.31 -2.39 -3.60
C LEU A 33 -9.58 -3.25 -3.64
N ASN A 34 -9.55 -4.45 -3.06
CA ASN A 34 -10.69 -5.37 -3.06
C ASN A 34 -11.39 -5.37 -1.68
N PRO A 35 -12.64 -4.90 -1.57
CA PRO A 35 -13.39 -4.85 -0.31
C PRO A 35 -13.87 -6.21 0.20
N GLY A 36 -13.83 -7.25 -0.63
CA GLY A 36 -14.19 -8.63 -0.28
C GLY A 36 -13.00 -9.57 -0.13
N ARG A 37 -11.75 -9.08 -0.20
CA ARG A 37 -10.58 -9.96 -0.10
C ARG A 37 -10.40 -10.46 1.33
N TRP A 38 -10.34 -11.79 1.47
CA TRP A 38 -9.92 -12.48 2.68
C TRP A 38 -8.40 -12.69 2.71
N GLY A 39 -7.79 -12.55 3.87
CA GLY A 39 -6.33 -12.63 4.05
C GLY A 39 -5.88 -12.46 5.51
N GLY A 40 -4.66 -11.94 5.67
CA GLY A 40 -4.01 -11.71 6.96
C GLY A 40 -3.76 -12.97 7.79
N SER A 41 -3.45 -12.80 9.08
CA SER A 41 -3.12 -13.91 9.98
C SER A 41 -4.22 -14.98 9.99
N GLY A 42 -3.87 -16.18 9.55
CA GLY A 42 -4.78 -17.33 9.51
C GLY A 42 -5.96 -17.18 8.54
N GLY A 43 -5.90 -16.24 7.58
CA GLY A 43 -6.97 -16.04 6.59
C GLY A 43 -8.26 -15.43 7.16
N ARG A 44 -8.18 -14.79 8.33
CA ARG A 44 -9.37 -14.31 9.06
C ARG A 44 -9.65 -12.81 8.89
N HIS A 45 -8.81 -12.10 8.16
CA HIS A 45 -8.95 -10.66 7.93
C HIS A 45 -9.68 -10.43 6.62
N VAL A 46 -10.47 -9.37 6.53
CA VAL A 46 -11.26 -9.08 5.33
C VAL A 46 -11.30 -7.60 4.99
N GLY A 47 -11.37 -7.29 3.70
CA GLY A 47 -11.64 -5.95 3.19
C GLY A 47 -10.42 -5.07 2.95
N LEU A 48 -10.69 -3.78 2.71
CA LEU A 48 -9.76 -2.79 2.17
C LEU A 48 -8.54 -2.55 3.03
N ILE A 49 -8.68 -2.64 4.35
CA ILE A 49 -7.58 -2.52 5.30
C ILE A 49 -7.34 -3.83 6.07
N GLN A 50 -7.85 -4.96 5.57
CA GLN A 50 -7.73 -6.27 6.21
C GLN A 50 -8.21 -6.24 7.68
N PHE A 51 -9.48 -5.92 7.91
CA PHE A 51 -10.07 -5.88 9.26
C PHE A 51 -9.99 -7.26 9.94
N GLY A 52 -9.44 -7.32 11.16
CA GLY A 52 -9.46 -8.53 11.99
C GLY A 52 -10.86 -8.87 12.52
N PRO A 53 -11.07 -10.07 13.10
CA PRO A 53 -12.40 -10.50 13.56
C PRO A 53 -13.06 -9.56 14.59
N SER A 54 -12.27 -8.96 15.49
CA SER A 54 -12.75 -7.97 16.45
C SER A 54 -13.22 -6.69 15.75
N GLU A 55 -12.44 -6.20 14.79
CA GLU A 55 -12.73 -5.01 14.02
C GLU A 55 -13.94 -5.22 13.10
N GLN A 56 -14.05 -6.39 12.47
CA GLN A 56 -15.22 -6.78 11.68
C GLN A 56 -16.51 -6.64 12.48
N LYS A 57 -16.50 -7.10 13.73
CA LYS A 57 -17.64 -6.96 14.64
C LYS A 57 -17.88 -5.50 15.04
N ALA A 58 -16.82 -4.74 15.33
CA ALA A 58 -16.94 -3.37 15.79
C ALA A 58 -17.43 -2.39 14.71
N PHE A 59 -16.97 -2.57 13.47
CA PHE A 59 -17.30 -1.68 12.33
C PHE A 59 -18.31 -2.30 11.36
N GLY A 60 -18.81 -3.51 11.65
CA GLY A 60 -19.78 -4.21 10.84
C GLY A 60 -19.26 -4.56 9.43
N VAL A 61 -18.01 -5.00 9.32
CA VAL A 61 -17.39 -5.38 8.04
C VAL A 61 -17.61 -6.87 7.79
N THR A 62 -18.19 -7.20 6.64
CA THR A 62 -18.55 -8.59 6.28
C THR A 62 -17.84 -9.10 5.03
N GLY A 63 -17.22 -8.22 4.25
CA GLY A 63 -16.62 -8.52 2.96
C GLY A 63 -17.61 -8.55 1.80
N ARG A 64 -18.87 -8.16 2.05
CA ARG A 64 -19.91 -8.02 1.02
C ARG A 64 -20.14 -6.57 0.61
N GLU A 65 -19.56 -5.64 1.35
CA GLU A 65 -19.65 -4.22 1.07
C GLU A 65 -18.99 -3.86 -0.25
N THR A 66 -19.53 -2.87 -0.94
CA THR A 66 -18.82 -2.21 -2.03
C THR A 66 -17.59 -1.46 -1.50
N PHE A 67 -16.75 -1.00 -2.41
CA PHE A 67 -15.61 -0.17 -2.03
C PHE A 67 -16.09 1.10 -1.31
N GLN A 68 -17.08 1.81 -1.88
CA GLN A 68 -17.62 3.05 -1.30
C GLN A 68 -18.23 2.81 0.09
N GLU A 69 -18.93 1.70 0.29
CA GLU A 69 -19.55 1.35 1.58
C GLU A 69 -18.52 1.04 2.67
N GLN A 70 -17.34 0.56 2.29
CA GLN A 70 -16.30 0.16 3.23
C GLN A 70 -15.33 1.30 3.59
N LEU A 71 -15.23 2.35 2.77
CA LEU A 71 -14.45 3.57 3.07
C LEU A 71 -14.80 4.22 4.42
N PRO A 72 -16.06 4.55 4.74
CA PRO A 72 -16.39 5.17 6.03
C PRO A 72 -16.09 4.25 7.23
N LYS A 73 -16.10 2.92 7.04
CA LYS A 73 -15.70 1.94 8.06
C LYS A 73 -14.19 1.97 8.31
N ALA A 74 -13.40 2.11 7.24
CA ALA A 74 -11.95 2.26 7.34
C ALA A 74 -11.54 3.59 7.98
N GLU A 75 -12.24 4.68 7.66
CA GLU A 75 -12.08 5.97 8.34
C GLU A 75 -12.39 5.87 9.83
N ALA A 76 -13.55 5.30 10.18
CA ALA A 76 -13.95 5.12 11.57
C ALA A 76 -12.94 4.26 12.35
N PHE A 77 -12.37 3.23 11.73
CA PHE A 77 -11.30 2.45 12.34
C PHE A 77 -10.09 3.32 12.68
N LEU A 78 -9.56 4.09 11.72
CA LEU A 78 -8.40 4.96 11.98
C LEU A 78 -8.68 5.95 13.12
N LEU A 79 -9.80 6.68 13.02
CA LEU A 79 -10.18 7.69 14.00
C LEU A 79 -10.37 7.09 15.41
N SER A 80 -11.00 5.92 15.51
CA SER A 80 -11.19 5.22 16.79
C SER A 80 -9.89 4.77 17.46
N ARG A 81 -8.82 4.62 16.68
CA ARG A 81 -7.48 4.20 17.15
C ARG A 81 -6.56 5.39 17.43
N GLY A 82 -7.09 6.61 17.36
CA GLY A 82 -6.36 7.84 17.68
C GLY A 82 -5.56 8.42 16.51
N TYR A 83 -5.82 7.98 15.27
CA TYR A 83 -5.36 8.72 14.10
C TYR A 83 -6.15 10.03 14.01
N GLU A 84 -5.44 11.14 13.84
CA GLU A 84 -6.04 12.44 13.58
C GLU A 84 -5.79 12.83 12.12
N PRO A 85 -6.75 13.51 11.46
CA PRO A 85 -6.56 13.97 10.09
C PRO A 85 -5.26 14.77 9.94
N GLY A 86 -4.45 14.42 8.93
CA GLY A 86 -3.17 15.08 8.66
C GLY A 86 -1.94 14.47 9.35
N MET A 87 -2.09 13.41 10.15
CA MET A 87 -0.94 12.67 10.71
C MET A 87 -0.07 11.97 9.64
N GLY A 88 -0.57 11.82 8.42
CA GLY A 88 0.17 11.32 7.26
C GLY A 88 0.19 9.80 7.11
N LEU A 89 0.66 9.33 5.95
CA LEU A 89 0.57 7.93 5.54
C LEU A 89 1.22 6.97 6.54
N MET A 90 2.39 7.30 7.08
CA MET A 90 3.10 6.42 8.01
C MET A 90 2.27 6.13 9.27
N GLN A 91 1.51 7.11 9.74
CA GLN A 91 0.67 6.98 10.92
C GLN A 91 -0.62 6.22 10.61
N ALA A 92 -1.21 6.45 9.43
CA ALA A 92 -2.33 5.66 8.94
C ALA A 92 -1.94 4.18 8.82
N TYR A 93 -0.79 3.89 8.19
CA TYR A 93 -0.31 2.53 8.02
C TYR A 93 0.10 1.87 9.34
N SER A 94 0.76 2.61 10.24
CA SER A 94 1.02 2.15 11.61
C SER A 94 -0.26 1.73 12.33
N THR A 95 -1.34 2.48 12.14
CA THR A 95 -2.63 2.20 12.77
C THR A 95 -3.25 0.92 12.23
N VAL A 96 -3.17 0.69 10.92
CA VAL A 96 -3.65 -0.55 10.28
C VAL A 96 -2.79 -1.75 10.66
N ASN A 97 -1.47 -1.65 10.56
CA ASN A 97 -0.53 -2.75 10.78
C ASN A 97 -0.31 -3.08 12.26
N ALA A 98 -0.34 -2.08 13.15
CA ALA A 98 0.04 -2.23 14.56
C ALA A 98 -1.02 -1.75 15.57
N GLY A 99 -2.20 -1.34 15.08
CA GLY A 99 -3.39 -1.03 15.90
C GLY A 99 -3.40 0.35 16.55
N SER A 100 -2.38 1.18 16.35
CA SER A 100 -2.35 2.59 16.80
C SER A 100 -1.30 3.39 16.03
N PRO A 101 -1.42 4.73 15.99
CA PRO A 101 -0.37 5.58 15.46
C PRO A 101 0.89 5.50 16.33
N ASN A 102 2.01 5.98 15.79
CA ASN A 102 3.34 6.09 16.39
C ASN A 102 4.02 4.76 16.71
N ARG A 103 3.64 3.68 16.02
CA ARG A 103 4.28 2.36 16.11
C ARG A 103 5.15 2.06 14.91
N LEU A 104 5.97 3.04 14.52
CA LEU A 104 6.79 2.97 13.29
C LEU A 104 7.82 1.84 13.32
N ASN A 105 8.28 1.46 14.51
CA ASN A 105 9.22 0.34 14.74
C ASN A 105 8.50 -1.00 14.98
N ALA A 106 7.17 -1.02 15.01
CA ALA A 106 6.44 -2.28 15.15
C ALA A 106 6.54 -3.09 13.86
N SER A 107 6.70 -4.40 14.02
CA SER A 107 6.61 -5.36 12.93
C SER A 107 5.55 -6.40 13.31
N ASP A 108 4.68 -6.71 12.36
CA ASP A 108 3.65 -7.75 12.49
C ASP A 108 4.11 -9.09 11.88
N ALA A 109 5.39 -9.21 11.51
CA ALA A 109 5.98 -10.42 10.92
C ALA A 109 5.74 -11.67 11.77
N LYS A 110 5.73 -11.52 13.10
CA LYS A 110 5.45 -12.62 14.05
C LYS A 110 3.99 -13.07 14.08
N ASN A 111 3.08 -12.24 13.55
CA ASN A 111 1.65 -12.49 13.48
C ASN A 111 1.19 -12.71 12.01
N GLY A 112 2.09 -13.17 11.14
CA GLY A 112 1.76 -13.50 9.76
C GLY A 112 1.68 -12.32 8.80
N GLY A 113 2.14 -11.14 9.22
CA GLY A 113 2.33 -10.01 8.33
C GLY A 113 3.65 -10.08 7.55
N MET A 114 3.81 -9.18 6.58
CA MET A 114 5.03 -9.12 5.77
C MET A 114 6.23 -8.70 6.64
N PRO A 115 7.43 -9.30 6.49
CA PRO A 115 8.62 -8.89 7.23
C PRO A 115 8.99 -7.42 6.97
N GLY A 116 9.52 -6.77 8.02
CA GLY A 116 9.92 -5.36 8.02
C GLY A 116 9.15 -4.50 9.02
N THR A 117 9.67 -3.31 9.30
CA THR A 117 8.99 -2.26 10.07
C THR A 117 7.93 -1.55 9.21
N VAL A 118 7.01 -0.83 9.86
CA VAL A 118 6.04 0.04 9.17
C VAL A 118 6.76 1.02 8.22
N ALA A 119 7.88 1.60 8.66
CA ALA A 119 8.66 2.54 7.86
C ALA A 119 9.29 1.88 6.62
N GLU A 120 9.90 0.71 6.78
CA GLU A 120 10.52 -0.04 5.66
C GLU A 120 9.50 -0.46 4.61
N LYS A 121 8.30 -0.87 5.04
CA LYS A 121 7.23 -1.26 4.11
C LYS A 121 6.76 -0.06 3.28
N VAL A 122 6.48 1.07 3.91
CA VAL A 122 6.07 2.29 3.20
C VAL A 122 7.16 2.76 2.23
N GLN A 123 8.42 2.73 2.65
CA GLN A 123 9.53 3.17 1.81
C GLN A 123 9.81 2.24 0.62
N ASN A 124 9.77 0.92 0.82
CA ASN A 124 10.27 -0.03 -0.17
C ASN A 124 9.18 -0.77 -0.95
N GLN A 125 7.94 -0.81 -0.44
CA GLN A 125 6.90 -1.70 -0.97
C GLN A 125 5.67 -0.98 -1.50
N PHE A 126 5.45 0.29 -1.10
CA PHE A 126 4.25 1.02 -1.55
C PHE A 126 4.37 1.60 -2.96
N GLY A 127 5.58 1.73 -3.51
CA GLY A 127 5.81 2.32 -4.84
C GLY A 127 4.93 1.74 -5.96
N PRO A 128 4.85 0.41 -6.15
CA PRO A 128 3.94 -0.21 -7.12
C PRO A 128 2.46 0.10 -6.87
N HIS A 129 2.05 0.19 -5.61
CA HIS A 129 0.66 0.48 -5.22
C HIS A 129 0.29 1.93 -5.52
N PHE A 130 1.19 2.88 -5.26
CA PHE A 130 1.00 4.28 -5.64
C PHE A 130 0.85 4.43 -7.15
N ARG A 131 1.65 3.72 -7.95
CA ARG A 131 1.51 3.74 -9.41
C ARG A 131 0.16 3.19 -9.87
N LYS A 132 -0.27 2.05 -9.32
CA LYS A 132 -1.58 1.46 -9.62
C LYS A 132 -2.72 2.42 -9.31
N VAL A 133 -2.67 3.07 -8.14
CA VAL A 133 -3.71 4.01 -7.70
C VAL A 133 -3.65 5.29 -8.52
N SER A 134 -2.47 5.80 -8.85
CA SER A 134 -2.32 6.97 -9.72
C SER A 134 -2.93 6.72 -11.10
N ALA A 135 -2.71 5.53 -11.67
CA ALA A 135 -3.34 5.14 -12.94
C ALA A 135 -4.87 5.07 -12.84
N PHE A 136 -5.39 4.56 -11.72
CA PHE A 136 -6.83 4.53 -11.45
C PHE A 136 -7.42 5.95 -11.28
N LEU A 137 -6.75 6.83 -10.53
CA LEU A 137 -7.18 8.21 -10.31
C LEU A 137 -7.10 9.06 -11.60
N GLY A 138 -6.12 8.81 -12.47
CA GLY A 138 -6.01 9.43 -13.79
C GLY A 138 -6.91 8.80 -14.87
N GLY A 139 -7.61 7.72 -14.53
CA GLY A 139 -8.43 6.90 -15.42
C GLY A 139 -9.78 7.52 -15.78
N ASP A 140 -9.72 8.59 -16.57
CA ASP A 140 -10.68 9.01 -17.62
C ASP A 140 -9.93 9.85 -18.70
N ALA A 141 -8.80 10.45 -18.34
CA ALA A 141 -7.91 11.12 -19.29
C ALA A 141 -7.06 10.14 -20.13
N ALA A 142 -6.84 8.91 -19.66
CA ALA A 142 -6.02 7.91 -20.35
C ALA A 142 -6.81 6.85 -21.15
N MET A 143 -8.10 6.65 -20.85
CA MET A 143 -8.99 5.72 -21.59
C MET A 143 -9.83 6.42 -22.68
N THR A 144 -9.74 7.75 -22.75
CA THR A 144 -10.44 8.57 -23.75
C THR A 144 -9.43 9.36 -24.59
N MET A 145 -8.37 8.71 -25.06
CA MET A 145 -7.79 9.15 -26.32
C MET A 145 -8.65 8.48 -27.40
N PRO A 146 -9.46 9.23 -28.19
CA PRO A 146 -9.93 8.67 -29.44
C PRO A 146 -8.67 8.23 -30.19
N THR A 147 -8.66 6.99 -30.63
CA THR A 147 -7.76 6.57 -31.70
C THR A 147 -8.11 7.48 -32.89
N GLU A 148 -7.45 8.62 -33.00
CA GLU A 148 -7.36 9.32 -34.26
C GLU A 148 -6.66 8.34 -35.19
N THR A 149 -7.51 7.63 -35.92
CA THR A 149 -7.17 6.91 -37.11
C THR A 149 -6.41 7.92 -37.98
N ALA A 150 -5.08 7.85 -37.98
CA ALA A 150 -4.26 8.49 -38.97
C ALA A 150 -4.51 7.77 -40.31
N THR A 151 -5.70 7.97 -40.87
CA THR A 151 -5.98 7.71 -42.27
C THR A 151 -5.30 8.82 -43.03
N ALA A 152 -4.05 8.57 -43.41
CA ALA A 152 -3.36 9.40 -44.38
C ALA A 152 -4.20 9.46 -45.67
N PRO A 153 -4.56 10.65 -46.19
CA PRO A 153 -4.96 10.74 -47.57
C PRO A 153 -3.68 10.69 -48.42
N ALA A 154 -3.48 9.55 -49.07
CA ALA A 154 -2.57 9.47 -50.21
C ALA A 154 -3.19 10.30 -51.36
N ALA A 155 -2.58 11.45 -51.65
CA ALA A 155 -2.84 12.19 -52.88
C ALA A 155 -1.50 12.44 -53.59
N SER A 156 -1.18 11.54 -54.51
CA SER A 156 -0.13 11.70 -55.50
C SER A 156 -0.51 12.83 -56.47
N GLY A 157 0.29 13.89 -56.51
CA GLY A 157 0.13 15.00 -57.46
C GLY A 157 1.42 15.80 -57.61
N ARG A 158 2.19 15.47 -58.66
CA ARG A 158 3.35 16.21 -59.18
C ARG A 158 3.05 17.70 -59.36
N PHE A 159 3.97 18.59 -58.99
CA PHE A 159 4.59 19.67 -59.81
C PHE A 159 5.53 20.50 -58.91
N GLY A 160 6.80 20.66 -59.32
CA GLY A 160 7.87 21.20 -58.47
C GLY A 160 8.27 22.65 -58.74
N PHE A 161 9.19 23.14 -57.92
CA PHE A 161 10.24 24.08 -58.30
C PHE A 161 11.39 24.02 -57.27
N SER A 162 12.60 24.26 -57.77
CA SER A 162 13.90 23.93 -57.21
C SER A 162 14.32 24.65 -55.92
N GLY A 163 15.19 23.98 -55.17
CA GLY A 163 16.48 24.59 -54.79
C GLY A 163 16.76 24.76 -53.31
N ILE A 164 17.09 23.66 -52.60
CA ILE A 164 17.89 23.72 -51.36
C ILE A 164 18.86 22.54 -51.34
N GLU A 165 20.15 22.84 -51.43
CA GLU A 165 21.24 22.15 -50.73
C GLU A 165 22.22 23.27 -50.30
N PRO A 166 22.85 23.20 -49.11
CA PRO A 166 23.87 22.16 -48.87
C PRO A 166 23.91 21.53 -47.47
N SER A 167 24.29 20.25 -47.50
CA SER A 167 25.37 19.65 -46.70
C SER A 167 25.25 19.60 -45.18
N ALA A 168 24.81 18.45 -44.68
CA ALA A 168 25.38 17.86 -43.46
C ALA A 168 26.49 16.88 -43.87
N SER A 169 27.74 17.28 -43.62
CA SER A 169 28.92 16.46 -43.84
C SER A 169 29.09 15.43 -42.73
N SER A 170 29.26 14.18 -43.16
CA SER A 170 30.11 13.14 -42.57
C SER A 170 29.74 12.53 -41.21
N ALA A 171 29.20 11.31 -41.30
CA ALA A 171 29.47 10.22 -40.36
C ALA A 171 30.97 9.82 -40.37
N PRO A 172 31.41 9.08 -39.34
CA PRO A 172 32.08 7.81 -39.66
C PRO A 172 31.37 6.60 -39.05
N THR A 173 31.31 5.55 -39.85
CA THR A 173 30.81 4.19 -39.58
C THR A 173 31.95 3.29 -39.08
N MET A 174 31.58 2.10 -38.57
CA MET A 174 32.35 0.87 -38.29
C MET A 174 32.72 0.75 -36.79
N THR A 175 32.38 -0.31 -36.03
CA THR A 175 32.30 -1.73 -36.38
C THR A 175 31.48 -2.49 -35.31
N THR A 176 30.63 -3.41 -35.75
CA THR A 176 29.98 -4.47 -34.95
C THR A 176 31.01 -5.49 -34.45
N PRO A 177 30.78 -6.13 -33.29
CA PRO A 177 30.90 -7.58 -33.26
C PRO A 177 29.63 -8.23 -32.71
N ALA A 178 29.24 -9.29 -33.39
CA ALA A 178 28.23 -10.25 -32.97
C ALA A 178 28.76 -11.19 -31.87
N ALA A 179 27.81 -11.95 -31.29
CA ALA A 179 27.95 -13.14 -30.46
C ALA A 179 28.03 -12.95 -28.93
N GLU A 180 26.84 -13.02 -28.32
CA GLU A 180 26.47 -14.12 -27.43
C GLU A 180 27.45 -14.48 -26.28
N LYS A 181 27.13 -14.03 -25.07
CA LYS A 181 27.33 -14.81 -23.84
C LYS A 181 26.19 -14.54 -22.87
N LYS A 182 25.59 -15.63 -22.43
CA LYS A 182 24.55 -15.75 -21.42
C LYS A 182 25.21 -15.51 -20.07
N ASP A 183 24.96 -14.35 -19.47
CA ASP A 183 25.41 -14.08 -18.10
C ASP A 183 24.47 -14.84 -17.15
N ASP A 184 25.01 -15.91 -16.56
CA ASP A 184 24.34 -16.67 -15.51
C ASP A 184 24.13 -15.77 -14.30
N GLY A 185 22.88 -15.31 -14.16
CA GLY A 185 22.44 -14.51 -13.04
C GLY A 185 22.65 -15.22 -11.70
N LEU A 186 23.06 -14.45 -10.70
CA LEU A 186 23.25 -14.84 -9.31
C LEU A 186 22.12 -15.75 -8.80
N ASP A 187 22.44 -17.03 -8.64
CA ASP A 187 21.56 -18.04 -8.10
C ASP A 187 21.33 -17.79 -6.59
N ALA A 188 20.06 -17.66 -6.19
CA ALA A 188 19.68 -17.48 -4.80
C ALA A 188 20.18 -18.64 -3.90
N ALA A 189 20.43 -19.83 -4.47
CA ALA A 189 21.04 -20.94 -3.73
C ALA A 189 22.54 -20.71 -3.45
N SER A 190 23.23 -19.95 -4.30
CA SER A 190 24.65 -19.58 -4.10
C SER A 190 24.81 -18.52 -2.99
N ILE A 191 23.85 -17.60 -2.86
CA ILE A 191 23.83 -16.60 -1.78
C ILE A 191 23.51 -17.27 -0.43
N LEU A 192 22.60 -18.24 -0.40
CA LEU A 192 22.27 -18.98 0.82
C LEU A 192 23.43 -19.87 1.29
N LYS A 193 24.26 -20.36 0.37
CA LYS A 193 25.45 -21.17 0.66
C LYS A 193 26.64 -20.35 1.16
N MET A 194 26.71 -19.04 0.87
CA MET A 194 27.70 -18.13 1.48
C MET A 194 27.33 -17.69 2.90
N LEU A 195 26.03 -17.64 3.24
CA LEU A 195 25.56 -17.17 4.54
C LEU A 195 25.57 -18.28 5.62
N ALA A 196 25.40 -19.54 5.21
CA ALA A 196 25.48 -20.70 6.09
C ALA A 196 26.88 -21.32 6.03
N GLY A 197 27.84 -20.72 6.73
CA GLY A 197 29.19 -21.27 6.89
C GLY A 197 29.18 -22.74 7.30
N GLU A 198 30.21 -23.48 6.85
CA GLU A 198 30.39 -24.94 6.88
C GLU A 198 30.36 -25.68 8.25
N LYS A 199 29.77 -25.11 9.31
CA LYS A 199 29.68 -25.74 10.65
C LYS A 199 28.40 -25.40 11.43
N GLY A 200 27.23 -25.42 10.79
CA GLY A 200 25.96 -25.03 11.47
C GLY A 200 24.83 -26.06 11.53
N LEU A 201 24.91 -27.18 10.81
CA LEU A 201 23.77 -28.11 10.65
C LEU A 201 23.91 -29.45 11.38
N ALA A 202 24.80 -29.52 12.37
CA ALA A 202 24.97 -30.69 13.22
C ALA A 202 25.10 -30.26 14.70
N SER A 203 24.03 -29.69 15.25
CA SER A 203 23.81 -29.77 16.69
C SER A 203 22.33 -29.95 17.02
N LEU A 204 22.01 -31.18 17.39
CA LEU A 204 21.12 -31.51 18.50
C LEU A 204 19.62 -31.38 18.24
N ALA A 205 19.14 -32.30 17.40
CA ALA A 205 17.95 -33.07 17.73
C ALA A 205 18.20 -33.88 19.02
N ALA A 206 17.49 -33.57 20.11
CA ALA A 206 17.14 -34.50 21.17
C ALA A 206 15.95 -33.95 21.99
N PRO A 207 14.98 -34.78 22.42
CA PRO A 207 13.81 -34.35 23.16
C PRO A 207 14.12 -34.24 24.66
N ALA A 208 13.87 -33.07 25.24
CA ALA A 208 13.88 -32.89 26.70
C ALA A 208 12.44 -32.88 27.23
N GLY A 209 12.07 -33.94 27.94
CA GLY A 209 10.92 -33.93 28.83
C GLY A 209 11.17 -33.00 30.02
N GLY A 210 10.19 -32.18 30.36
CA GLY A 210 10.23 -31.25 31.49
C GLY A 210 8.81 -30.83 31.84
N GLY A 211 8.44 -31.00 33.11
CA GLY A 211 7.06 -31.00 33.60
C GLY A 211 6.33 -29.66 33.46
N ALA A 212 5.01 -29.78 33.31
CA ALA A 212 4.09 -28.67 33.40
C ALA A 212 4.01 -28.14 34.83
N THR A 213 4.33 -26.85 35.02
CA THR A 213 3.93 -26.08 36.20
C THR A 213 3.08 -24.90 35.74
N ALA A 214 1.84 -24.86 36.23
CA ALA A 214 0.85 -23.83 35.93
C ALA A 214 1.31 -22.45 36.43
N ALA A 215 1.14 -21.43 35.58
CA ALA A 215 1.32 -20.03 35.95
C ALA A 215 0.10 -19.48 36.73
N PRO A 216 0.29 -18.57 37.69
CA PRO A 216 -0.79 -18.00 38.47
C PRO A 216 -1.64 -16.99 37.66
N ALA A 217 -2.94 -16.95 37.97
CA ALA A 217 -3.94 -16.12 37.31
C ALA A 217 -3.71 -14.60 37.50
N PRO A 218 -4.07 -13.75 36.50
CA PRO A 218 -3.98 -12.30 36.60
C PRO A 218 -5.07 -11.70 37.51
N PRO A 219 -4.81 -10.57 38.19
CA PRO A 219 -5.79 -9.92 39.06
C PRO A 219 -6.96 -9.29 38.27
N PRO A 220 -8.16 -9.15 38.87
CA PRO A 220 -9.32 -8.57 38.20
C PRO A 220 -9.14 -7.08 37.91
N MET A 221 -9.39 -6.68 36.66
CA MET A 221 -9.37 -5.30 36.21
C MET A 221 -10.59 -4.54 36.74
N VAL A 222 -10.35 -3.41 37.43
CA VAL A 222 -11.39 -2.44 37.82
C VAL A 222 -11.67 -1.52 36.62
N PRO A 223 -12.93 -1.34 36.19
CA PRO A 223 -13.25 -0.44 35.08
C PRO A 223 -13.00 1.03 35.47
N ILE A 224 -12.13 1.71 34.73
CA ILE A 224 -11.91 3.16 34.85
C ILE A 224 -13.13 3.87 34.25
N GLN A 225 -14.01 4.36 35.11
CA GLN A 225 -15.11 5.26 34.75
C GLN A 225 -14.52 6.65 34.39
N ARG A 226 -14.15 6.87 33.13
CA ARG A 226 -13.81 8.22 32.65
C ARG A 226 -15.09 9.00 32.44
N ARG A 227 -15.37 9.97 33.33
CA ARG A 227 -16.41 10.97 33.11
C ARG A 227 -16.04 11.78 31.86
N ALA A 228 -16.92 11.79 30.87
CA ALA A 228 -16.79 12.66 29.70
C ALA A 228 -16.83 14.13 30.17
N ALA A 229 -15.77 14.89 29.86
CA ALA A 229 -15.82 16.33 30.00
C ALA A 229 -16.72 16.90 28.88
N PRO A 230 -17.65 17.82 29.18
CA PRO A 230 -18.49 18.42 28.16
C PRO A 230 -17.65 19.28 27.21
N PHE A 231 -18.03 19.28 25.94
CA PHE A 231 -17.41 20.09 24.89
C PHE A 231 -17.58 21.59 25.17
N ASP A 232 -16.45 22.30 25.31
CA ASP A 232 -16.42 23.74 25.48
C ASP A 232 -16.44 24.42 24.10
N ARG A 233 -17.62 24.88 23.72
CA ARG A 233 -17.88 25.56 22.44
C ARG A 233 -17.15 26.89 22.34
N ASP A 234 -16.97 27.60 23.45
CA ASP A 234 -16.40 28.95 23.45
C ASP A 234 -14.88 28.89 23.25
N ALA A 235 -14.22 27.89 23.86
CA ALA A 235 -12.82 27.58 23.61
C ALA A 235 -12.55 27.23 22.13
N TYR A 236 -13.48 26.50 21.50
CA TYR A 236 -13.38 26.14 20.09
C TYR A 236 -13.53 27.36 19.16
N LEU A 237 -14.50 28.24 19.43
CA LEU A 237 -14.73 29.43 18.61
C LEU A 237 -13.61 30.47 18.74
N ALA A 238 -12.93 30.53 19.89
CA ALA A 238 -11.77 31.39 20.08
C ALA A 238 -10.57 30.99 19.21
N LEU A 239 -10.43 29.70 18.90
CA LEU A 239 -9.36 29.19 18.03
C LEU A 239 -9.56 29.55 16.55
N LEU A 240 -10.80 29.75 16.12
CA LEU A 240 -11.18 30.02 14.72
C LEU A 240 -11.08 31.49 14.32
N ARG A 241 -10.72 32.38 15.25
CA ARG A 241 -10.60 33.83 15.02
C ARG A 241 -9.16 34.34 14.91
N ARG A 242 -8.18 33.46 14.71
CA ARG A 242 -6.78 33.84 14.43
C ARG A 242 -6.46 33.73 12.95
#